data_AF-A0A1B6M2P8-F1
#
_entry.id   AF-A0A1B6M2P8-F1
#
_cell.length_a   1.000
_cell.length_b   1.000
_cell.length_c   1.000
_cell.angle_alpha   90.00
_cell.angle_beta   90.00
_cell.angle_gamma   90.00
#
_symmetry.space_group_name_H-M   'P 1'
#
loop_
_entity.id
_entity.type
_entity.pdbx_description
1 polymer ?
#
loop_
_entity_poly.entity_id
_entity_poly.type
_entity_poly.pdbx_seq_one_letter_code
_entity_poly.pdbx_strand_id
1 'polypeptide(L)'
;LDQLIYIPLPDEKSREAIFKSALRKSPIAKDVDLVYIAKVTHGFSGADITEVCQRACKLAIRQCIESEIRRERERVNNQVAMDDEEDPVPEITRAHFEEAMRFARRSVTDNDIRKYEMFAQTLQQSRGFGTNFRFPSGATQGASGAPGADQSTFQDEGDEDLYG
;
A
#
# COMPACT_ATOMS: atom_id res chain seq x y z
N LEU A 1 20.81 17.35 -8.92
CA LEU A 1 20.24 16.40 -9.90
C LEU A 1 19.18 15.60 -9.18
N ASP A 2 17.92 15.70 -9.64
CA ASP A 2 16.82 14.92 -9.11
C ASP A 2 16.90 13.48 -9.61
N GLN A 3 16.66 12.51 -8.72
CA GLN A 3 16.73 11.09 -9.06
C GLN A 3 15.36 10.61 -9.53
N LEU A 4 15.29 10.11 -10.77
CA LEU A 4 14.10 9.43 -11.27
C LEU A 4 13.99 8.02 -10.65
N ILE A 5 12.87 7.74 -9.97
CA ILE A 5 12.58 6.48 -9.27
C ILE A 5 11.23 5.96 -9.76
N TYR A 6 11.18 4.69 -10.19
CA TYR A 6 9.93 4.02 -10.53
C TYR A 6 9.28 3.40 -9.29
N ILE A 7 7.97 3.63 -9.12
CA ILE A 7 7.16 3.05 -8.05
C ILE A 7 6.08 2.17 -8.70
N PRO A 8 6.16 0.83 -8.58
CA PRO A 8 5.19 -0.08 -9.20
C PRO A 8 3.86 -0.10 -8.44
N LEU A 9 2.86 -0.76 -9.02
CA LEU A 9 1.63 -1.10 -8.31
C LEU A 9 1.91 -2.05 -7.13
N PRO A 10 1.11 -1.99 -6.05
CA PRO A 10 1.33 -2.82 -4.87
C PRO A 10 1.11 -4.31 -5.17
N ASP A 11 2.05 -5.13 -4.71
CA ASP A 11 1.88 -6.59 -4.64
C ASP A 11 0.84 -6.99 -3.58
N GLU A 12 0.50 -8.27 -3.46
CA GLU A 12 -0.54 -8.74 -2.53
C GLU A 12 -0.27 -8.32 -1.08
N LYS A 13 0.97 -8.49 -0.60
CA LYS A 13 1.37 -8.11 0.76
C LYS A 13 1.28 -6.60 0.98
N SER A 14 1.69 -5.80 -0.01
CA SER A 14 1.56 -4.35 0.03
C SER A 14 0.09 -3.92 0.04
N ARG A 15 -0.79 -4.59 -0.72
CA ARG A 15 -2.23 -4.32 -0.68
C ARG A 15 -2.83 -4.61 0.70
N GLU A 16 -2.49 -5.74 1.30
CA GLU A 16 -2.90 -6.07 2.67
C GLU A 16 -2.42 -4.99 3.66
N ALA A 17 -1.17 -4.54 3.55
CA ALA A 17 -0.63 -3.47 4.38
C ALA A 17 -1.35 -2.13 4.16
N ILE A 18 -1.73 -1.80 2.91
CA ILE A 18 -2.51 -0.61 2.59
C ILE A 18 -3.91 -0.70 3.22
N PHE A 19 -4.61 -1.83 3.11
CA PHE A 19 -5.89 -2.04 3.79
C PHE A 19 -5.77 -1.84 5.31
N LYS A 20 -4.78 -2.47 5.94
CA LYS A 20 -4.51 -2.31 7.38
C LYS A 20 -4.21 -0.86 7.76
N SER A 21 -3.44 -0.15 6.93
CA SER A 21 -3.08 1.26 7.17
C SER A 21 -4.29 2.18 7.03
N ALA A 22 -5.06 2.01 5.95
CA ALA A 22 -6.25 2.80 5.65
C ALA A 22 -7.33 2.65 6.73
N LEU A 23 -7.46 1.45 7.30
CA LEU A 23 -8.47 1.14 8.31
C LEU A 23 -7.94 1.19 9.75
N ARG A 24 -6.68 1.59 9.98
CA ARG A 24 -6.02 1.55 11.30
C ARG A 24 -6.78 2.26 12.42
N LYS A 25 -7.58 3.27 12.09
CA LYS A 25 -8.36 4.07 13.04
C LYS A 25 -9.88 3.82 12.94
N SER A 26 -10.29 2.80 12.20
CA SER A 26 -11.69 2.48 11.97
C SER A 26 -12.05 1.19 12.72
N PRO A 27 -13.22 1.12 13.37
CA PRO A 27 -13.73 -0.14 13.92
C PRO A 27 -14.09 -1.09 12.78
N ILE A 28 -13.50 -2.28 12.75
CA ILE A 28 -13.74 -3.31 11.74
C ILE A 28 -14.23 -4.57 12.45
N ALA A 29 -15.27 -5.18 11.91
CA ALA A 29 -15.78 -6.44 12.46
C ALA A 29 -14.77 -7.58 12.26
N LYS A 30 -14.79 -8.53 13.20
CA LYS A 30 -13.85 -9.67 13.23
C LYS A 30 -13.99 -10.62 12.04
N ASP A 31 -15.11 -10.56 11.32
CA ASP A 31 -15.42 -11.38 10.15
C ASP A 31 -14.84 -10.81 8.83
N VAL A 32 -14.18 -9.66 8.88
CA VAL A 32 -13.53 -9.04 7.71
C VAL A 32 -12.13 -9.62 7.51
N ASP A 33 -11.97 -10.41 6.46
CA ASP A 33 -10.67 -10.98 6.05
C ASP A 33 -9.94 -10.05 5.05
N LEU A 34 -9.06 -9.19 5.58
CA LEU A 34 -8.24 -8.29 4.76
C LEU A 34 -7.23 -9.02 3.87
N VAL A 35 -6.82 -10.24 4.22
CA VAL A 35 -5.90 -11.06 3.41
C VAL A 35 -6.64 -11.54 2.15
N TYR A 36 -7.88 -12.01 2.32
CA TYR A 36 -8.73 -12.39 1.20
C TYR A 36 -9.05 -11.19 0.29
N ILE A 37 -9.39 -10.03 0.86
CA ILE A 37 -9.66 -8.82 0.07
C ILE A 37 -8.40 -8.40 -0.72
N ALA A 38 -7.21 -8.48 -0.12
CA ALA A 38 -5.95 -8.20 -0.82
C ALA A 38 -5.69 -9.15 -2.00
N LYS A 39 -6.05 -10.44 -1.87
CA LYS A 39 -5.93 -11.42 -2.96
C LYS A 39 -6.81 -11.08 -4.16
N VAL A 40 -8.06 -10.68 -3.93
CA VAL A 40 -9.03 -10.42 -5.01
C VAL A 40 -8.91 -9.03 -5.65
N THR A 41 -8.09 -8.14 -5.08
CA THR A 41 -7.87 -6.75 -5.57
C THR A 41 -6.61 -6.62 -6.43
N HIS A 42 -6.27 -7.66 -7.20
CA HIS A 42 -5.11 -7.60 -8.09
C HIS A 42 -5.20 -6.43 -9.09
N GLY A 43 -4.10 -5.70 -9.26
CA GLY A 43 -4.01 -4.56 -10.15
C GLY A 43 -4.68 -3.27 -9.65
N PHE A 44 -5.16 -3.25 -8.40
CA PHE A 44 -5.62 -2.02 -7.75
C PHE A 44 -4.42 -1.16 -7.33
N SER A 45 -4.56 0.15 -7.52
CA SER A 45 -3.62 1.12 -6.94
C SER A 45 -3.90 1.34 -5.45
N GLY A 46 -2.97 2.01 -4.75
CA GLY A 46 -3.21 2.41 -3.35
C GLY A 46 -4.41 3.36 -3.20
N ALA A 47 -4.70 4.18 -4.23
CA ALA A 47 -5.87 5.03 -4.26
C ALA A 47 -7.17 4.21 -4.41
N ASP A 48 -7.18 3.21 -5.30
CA ASP A 48 -8.35 2.33 -5.49
C ASP A 48 -8.70 1.59 -4.20
N ILE A 49 -7.69 1.07 -3.49
CA ILE A 49 -7.85 0.38 -2.21
C ILE A 49 -8.42 1.33 -1.15
N THR A 50 -7.90 2.55 -1.09
CA THR A 50 -8.38 3.58 -0.15
C THR A 50 -9.83 3.95 -0.44
N GLU A 51 -10.21 4.08 -1.71
CA GLU A 51 -11.59 4.35 -2.13
C GLU A 51 -12.54 3.23 -1.71
N VAL A 52 -12.14 1.96 -1.83
CA VAL A 52 -12.92 0.82 -1.33
C VAL A 52 -13.16 0.95 0.17
N CYS A 53 -12.11 1.25 0.94
CA CYS A 53 -12.21 1.43 2.40
C CYS A 53 -13.16 2.59 2.75
N GLN A 54 -13.04 3.73 2.06
CA GLN A 54 -13.91 4.88 2.29
C GLN A 54 -15.36 4.57 1.95
N ARG A 55 -15.63 3.85 0.86
CA ARG A 55 -17.00 3.44 0.49
C ARG A 55 -17.59 2.48 1.50
N ALA A 56 -16.84 1.47 1.96
CA ALA A 56 -17.29 0.56 3.01
C ALA A 56 -17.61 1.31 4.32
N CYS A 57 -16.75 2.27 4.71
CA CYS A 57 -16.99 3.12 5.86
C CYS A 57 -18.27 3.97 5.72
N LYS A 58 -18.48 4.61 4.55
CA LYS A 58 -19.71 5.39 4.28
C LYS A 58 -20.97 4.52 4.35
N LEU A 59 -20.91 3.27 3.88
CA LEU A 59 -22.02 2.33 4.00
C LEU A 59 -22.33 1.99 5.45
N ALA A 60 -21.29 1.75 6.27
CA ALA A 60 -21.46 1.49 7.71
C ALA A 60 -22.09 2.70 8.43
N ILE A 61 -21.62 3.91 8.15
CA ILE A 61 -22.19 5.16 8.71
C ILE A 61 -23.66 5.29 8.31
N ARG A 62 -23.98 5.04 7.03
CA ARG A 62 -25.36 5.11 6.54
C ARG A 62 -26.26 4.09 7.26
N GLN A 63 -25.79 2.85 7.42
CA GLN A 63 -26.53 1.82 8.15
C GLN A 63 -26.80 2.23 9.60
N CYS A 64 -25.81 2.79 10.28
CA CYS A 64 -25.95 3.27 11.66
C CYS A 64 -27.00 4.38 11.78
N ILE A 65 -27.00 5.36 10.88
CA ILE A 65 -27.99 6.44 10.86
C ILE A 65 -29.39 5.85 10.61
N GLU A 66 -29.52 4.92 9.66
CA GLU A 66 -30.79 4.28 9.34
C GLU A 66 -31.33 3.42 10.51
N SER A 67 -30.46 2.74 11.26
CA SER A 67 -30.84 1.97 12.45
C SER A 67 -31.26 2.87 13.61
N GLU A 68 -30.56 3.98 13.85
CA GLU A 68 -30.90 4.94 14.90
C GLU A 68 -32.27 5.58 14.65
N ILE A 69 -32.54 6.01 13.41
CA ILE A 69 -33.85 6.55 13.01
C ILE A 69 -34.96 5.51 13.21
N ARG A 70 -34.69 4.23 12.92
CA ARG A 70 -35.67 3.15 13.12
C ARG A 70 -35.96 2.93 14.60
N ARG A 71 -34.91 2.83 15.43
CA ARG A 71 -35.02 2.66 16.89
C ARG A 71 -35.84 3.81 17.52
N GLU A 72 -35.58 5.05 17.10
CA GLU A 72 -36.33 6.20 17.62
C GLU A 72 -37.81 6.15 17.24
N ARG A 73 -38.14 5.77 15.99
CA ARG A 73 -39.55 5.61 15.56
C ARG A 73 -40.27 4.51 16.35
N GLU A 74 -39.59 3.39 16.60
CA GLU A 74 -40.13 2.28 17.38
C GLU A 74 -40.36 2.71 18.84
N ARG A 75 -39.44 3.48 19.43
CA ARG A 75 -39.60 4.05 20.78
C ARG A 75 -40.78 5.01 20.89
N VAL A 76 -40.99 5.87 19.89
CA VAL A 76 -42.15 6.78 19.86
C VAL A 76 -43.46 6.00 19.73
N ASN A 77 -43.45 4.87 18.99
CA ASN A 77 -44.65 4.06 18.76
C ASN A 77 -44.96 3.07 19.89
N ASN A 78 -43.96 2.62 20.64
CA ASN A 78 -44.08 1.64 21.72
C ASN A 78 -43.78 2.30 23.07
N GLN A 79 -44.82 2.70 23.80
CA GLN A 79 -44.78 3.60 24.96
C GLN A 79 -44.10 3.04 26.25
N VAL A 80 -43.26 1.99 26.19
CA VAL A 80 -42.69 1.38 27.41
C VAL A 80 -41.25 0.89 27.22
N ALA A 81 -40.47 1.08 28.29
CA ALA A 81 -39.11 0.65 28.62
C ALA A 81 -37.97 1.49 28.00
N MET A 82 -37.44 2.39 28.85
CA MET A 82 -36.07 2.90 28.72
C MET A 82 -35.14 1.74 29.09
N ASP A 83 -34.71 0.96 28.10
CA ASP A 83 -33.55 0.10 28.28
C ASP A 83 -32.30 0.97 28.13
N ASP A 84 -31.50 1.04 29.20
CA ASP A 84 -30.14 1.59 29.22
C ASP A 84 -29.16 0.66 28.45
N GLU A 85 -29.59 0.10 27.31
CA GLU A 85 -28.73 -0.71 26.45
C GLU A 85 -27.72 0.21 25.78
N GLU A 86 -26.44 0.02 26.11
CA GLU A 86 -25.32 0.72 25.49
C GLU A 86 -25.38 0.57 23.97
N ASP A 87 -25.46 1.70 23.25
CA ASP A 87 -25.44 1.71 21.79
C ASP A 87 -24.08 1.19 21.30
N PRO A 88 -24.02 -0.02 20.70
CA PRO A 88 -22.75 -0.61 20.32
C PRO A 88 -22.09 0.24 19.23
N VAL A 89 -20.77 0.42 19.33
CA VAL A 89 -20.01 1.15 18.31
C VAL A 89 -20.22 0.48 16.95
N PRO A 90 -20.73 1.21 15.94
CA PRO A 90 -20.95 0.63 14.62
C PRO A 90 -19.62 0.22 13.98
N GLU A 91 -19.49 -1.07 13.66
CA GLU A 91 -18.29 -1.63 13.02
C GLU A 91 -18.47 -1.75 11.49
N ILE A 92 -17.38 -1.63 10.75
CA ILE A 92 -17.38 -1.93 9.31
C ILE A 92 -17.40 -3.46 9.16
N THR A 93 -18.54 -4.00 8.75
CA THR A 93 -18.74 -5.43 8.51
C THR A 93 -18.31 -5.89 7.12
N ARG A 94 -18.23 -7.21 6.94
CA ARG A 94 -17.99 -7.85 5.64
C ARG A 94 -18.99 -7.41 4.57
N ALA A 95 -20.27 -7.24 4.91
CA ALA A 95 -21.31 -6.82 3.97
C ALA A 95 -21.02 -5.45 3.34
N HIS A 96 -20.45 -4.51 4.11
CA HIS A 96 -20.04 -3.20 3.60
C HIS A 96 -18.91 -3.31 2.58
N PHE A 97 -17.95 -4.21 2.80
CA PHE A 97 -16.89 -4.48 1.83
C PHE A 97 -17.41 -5.16 0.58
N GLU A 98 -18.31 -6.14 0.70
CA GLU A 98 -18.92 -6.80 -0.45
C GLU A 98 -19.67 -5.79 -1.34
N GLU A 99 -20.46 -4.90 -0.73
CA GLU A 99 -21.16 -3.85 -1.45
C GLU A 99 -20.19 -2.81 -2.05
N ALA A 100 -19.16 -2.40 -1.30
CA ALA A 100 -18.16 -1.46 -1.80
C ALA A 100 -17.40 -2.01 -3.01
N MET A 101 -17.08 -3.31 -2.99
CA MET A 101 -16.35 -4.03 -4.04
C MET A 101 -17.16 -4.18 -5.34
N ARG A 102 -18.49 -4.25 -5.28
CA ARG A 102 -19.34 -4.29 -6.50
C ARG A 102 -19.14 -3.09 -7.41
N PHE A 103 -18.84 -1.93 -6.82
CA PHE A 103 -18.64 -0.67 -7.54
C PHE A 103 -17.17 -0.27 -7.64
N ALA A 104 -16.26 -1.11 -7.16
CA ALA A 104 -14.83 -0.87 -7.22
C ALA A 104 -14.32 -1.10 -8.65
N ARG A 105 -13.47 -0.19 -9.14
CA ARG A 105 -12.84 -0.30 -10.45
C ARG A 105 -11.36 0.05 -10.33
N ARG A 106 -10.52 -0.67 -11.06
CA ARG A 106 -9.11 -0.34 -11.21
C ARG A 106 -8.99 0.99 -11.95
N SER A 107 -8.22 1.92 -11.39
CA SER A 107 -7.91 3.18 -12.07
C SER A 107 -6.80 3.03 -13.11
N VAL A 108 -5.92 2.05 -12.96
CA VAL A 108 -4.76 1.83 -13.85
C VAL A 108 -4.99 0.63 -14.75
N THR A 109 -4.85 0.84 -16.07
CA THR A 109 -5.04 -0.20 -17.09
C THR A 109 -3.80 -1.07 -17.28
N ASP A 110 -3.97 -2.29 -17.80
CA ASP A 110 -2.85 -3.20 -18.06
C ASP A 110 -1.89 -2.67 -19.14
N ASN A 111 -2.39 -1.87 -20.07
CA ASN A 111 -1.56 -1.25 -21.10
C ASN A 111 -0.61 -0.21 -20.48
N ASP A 112 -1.12 0.59 -19.54
CA ASP A 112 -0.30 1.61 -18.88
C ASP A 112 0.76 0.95 -17.98
N ILE A 113 0.39 -0.11 -17.25
CA ILE A 113 1.34 -0.88 -16.43
C ILE A 113 2.52 -1.37 -17.30
N ARG A 114 2.23 -2.01 -18.44
CA ARG A 114 3.28 -2.52 -19.34
C ARG A 114 4.18 -1.42 -19.88
N LYS A 115 3.61 -0.27 -20.28
CA LYS A 115 4.40 0.88 -20.76
C LYS A 115 5.37 1.38 -19.69
N TYR A 116 4.90 1.52 -18.45
CA TYR A 116 5.74 2.01 -17.35
C TYR A 116 6.80 0.98 -16.93
N GLU A 117 6.48 -0.31 -16.93
CA GLU A 117 7.46 -1.37 -16.66
C GLU A 117 8.58 -1.42 -17.71
N MET A 118 8.21 -1.33 -19.00
CA MET A 118 9.20 -1.26 -20.09
C MET A 118 10.10 -0.04 -19.95
N PHE A 119 9.52 1.13 -19.65
CA PHE A 119 10.29 2.35 -19.44
C PHE A 119 11.27 2.22 -18.26
N ALA A 120 10.82 1.63 -17.15
CA ALA A 120 11.66 1.43 -15.97
C ALA A 120 12.85 0.49 -16.23
N GLN A 121 12.65 -0.59 -17.00
CA GLN A 121 13.73 -1.52 -17.38
C GLN A 121 14.78 -0.84 -18.26
N THR A 122 14.38 -0.07 -19.28
CA THR A 122 15.30 0.67 -20.15
C THR A 122 16.13 1.68 -19.35
N LEU A 123 15.52 2.35 -18.37
CA LEU A 123 16.21 3.31 -17.50
C LEU A 123 17.22 2.64 -16.56
N GLN A 124 16.95 1.41 -16.10
CA GLN A 124 17.88 0.63 -15.29
C GLN A 124 19.07 0.10 -16.09
N GLN A 125 18.88 -0.28 -17.36
CA GLN A 125 19.98 -0.74 -18.22
C GLN A 125 20.99 0.35 -18.56
N SER A 126 20.55 1.61 -18.70
CA SER A 126 21.44 2.75 -18.94
C SER A 126 22.19 3.21 -17.68
N ARG A 127 21.74 2.76 -16.49
CA ARG A 127 22.39 3.05 -15.21
C ARG A 127 23.08 1.80 -14.68
N GLY A 128 24.38 1.67 -14.93
CA GLY A 128 25.25 0.79 -14.15
C GLY A 128 25.19 1.20 -12.68
N PHE A 129 24.37 0.53 -11.88
CA PHE A 129 24.05 0.96 -10.52
C PHE A 129 25.15 0.56 -9.54
N GLY A 130 25.72 1.57 -8.87
CA GLY A 130 26.83 1.45 -7.94
C GLY A 130 26.55 0.51 -6.76
N THR A 131 27.34 -0.55 -6.68
CA THR A 131 27.36 -1.55 -5.60
C THR A 131 28.24 -1.16 -4.41
N ASN A 132 28.64 0.12 -4.28
CA ASN A 132 29.67 0.53 -3.31
C ASN A 132 29.10 1.04 -1.98
N PHE A 133 27.97 0.50 -1.52
CA PHE A 133 27.56 0.70 -0.13
C PHE A 133 28.18 -0.39 0.74
N ARG A 134 29.24 -0.03 1.47
CA ARG A 134 29.90 -0.89 2.46
C ARG A 134 29.86 -0.22 3.82
N PHE A 135 29.21 -0.85 4.79
CA PHE A 135 29.31 -0.43 6.19
C PHE A 135 30.78 -0.53 6.63
N PRO A 136 31.32 0.45 7.38
CA PRO A 136 32.65 0.32 7.97
C PRO A 136 32.65 -0.90 8.89
N SER A 137 33.44 -1.91 8.54
CA SER A 137 33.73 -3.04 9.41
C SER A 137 34.51 -2.49 10.61
N GLY A 138 33.81 -2.38 11.75
CA GLY A 138 34.39 -1.95 13.02
C GLY A 138 35.57 -2.85 13.38
N ALA A 139 36.76 -2.25 13.39
CA ALA A 139 37.96 -2.88 13.90
C ALA A 139 37.84 -3.10 15.42
N THR A 140 37.83 -4.36 15.83
CA THR A 140 38.39 -4.78 17.12
C THR A 140 39.42 -5.89 16.85
N GLN A 141 40.69 -5.47 16.98
CA GLN A 141 41.95 -6.19 17.16
C GLN A 141 41.96 -7.74 17.10
N GLY A 142 42.81 -8.28 16.21
CA GLY A 142 43.25 -9.67 16.24
C GLY A 142 44.26 -10.03 15.14
N ALA A 143 45.55 -9.78 15.40
CA ALA A 143 46.78 -10.44 14.93
C ALA A 143 46.97 -10.99 13.48
N SER A 144 48.14 -10.61 12.93
CA SER A 144 49.09 -11.37 12.09
C SER A 144 48.96 -11.42 10.55
N GLY A 145 50.05 -11.00 9.87
CA GLY A 145 50.45 -11.49 8.53
C GLY A 145 50.56 -10.44 7.41
N ALA A 146 51.78 -9.99 7.09
CA ALA A 146 52.15 -9.17 5.92
C ALA A 146 52.38 -10.04 4.65
N PRO A 147 52.90 -9.51 3.52
CA PRO A 147 52.43 -8.40 2.66
C PRO A 147 52.23 -8.86 1.18
N GLY A 148 51.60 -8.05 0.33
CA GLY A 148 51.54 -8.29 -1.11
C GLY A 148 51.17 -7.05 -1.90
N ALA A 149 52.12 -6.54 -2.67
CA ALA A 149 51.99 -5.39 -3.56
C ALA A 149 51.05 -5.64 -4.74
N ASP A 150 50.32 -4.63 -5.20
CA ASP A 150 50.33 -4.27 -6.62
C ASP A 150 49.84 -2.84 -6.84
N GLN A 151 50.56 -2.15 -7.72
CA GLN A 151 50.38 -0.77 -8.13
C GLN A 151 49.78 -0.82 -9.53
N SER A 152 48.58 -0.28 -9.73
CA SER A 152 48.02 -0.09 -11.07
C SER A 152 47.41 1.30 -11.17
N THR A 153 48.27 2.20 -11.64
CA THR A 153 47.94 3.41 -12.40
C THR A 153 46.89 3.10 -13.46
N PHE A 154 45.80 3.86 -13.53
CA PHE A 154 45.07 4.01 -14.78
C PHE A 154 44.83 5.49 -15.07
N GLN A 155 45.35 5.85 -16.23
CA GLN A 155 45.39 7.16 -16.87
C GLN A 155 43.98 7.59 -17.26
N ASP A 156 43.72 8.87 -17.00
CA ASP A 156 42.74 9.71 -17.68
C ASP A 156 43.03 9.73 -19.19
N GLU A 157 42.05 9.38 -20.03
CA GLU A 157 41.96 9.80 -21.43
C GLU A 157 40.62 9.35 -22.06
N GLY A 158 39.87 10.31 -22.62
CA GLY A 158 38.90 10.03 -23.68
C GLY A 158 37.46 10.52 -23.48
N ASP A 159 37.26 11.83 -23.31
CA ASP A 159 36.03 12.48 -23.78
C ASP A 159 35.98 12.36 -25.32
N GLU A 160 34.98 11.66 -25.86
CA GLU A 160 34.64 11.79 -27.28
C GLU A 160 33.11 11.93 -27.47
N ASP A 161 32.77 13.09 -28.02
CA ASP A 161 31.45 13.60 -28.34
C ASP A 161 30.66 12.69 -29.29
N LEU A 162 29.41 12.37 -28.93
CA LEU A 162 28.46 11.68 -29.81
C LEU A 162 27.18 12.49 -30.00
N TYR A 163 27.33 13.66 -30.64
CA TYR A 163 26.25 14.35 -31.35
C TYR A 163 26.78 14.79 -32.72
N GLY A 164 26.63 13.91 -33.70
CA GLY A 164 26.71 14.20 -35.13
C GLY A 164 25.38 13.88 -35.79
#